data_AF-S4RJE2-F1
#
_entry.id   AF-S4RJE2-F1
#
_cell.length_a   1.000
_cell.length_b   1.000
_cell.length_c   1.000
_cell.angle_alpha   90.00
_cell.angle_beta   90.00
_cell.angle_gamma   90.00
#
_symmetry.space_group_name_H-M   'P 1'
#
loop_
_entity.id
_entity.type
_entity.pdbx_description
1 polymer ?
#
loop_
_entity_poly.entity_id
_entity_poly.type
_entity_poly.pdbx_seq_one_letter_code
_entity_poly.pdbx_strand_id
1 'polypeptide(L)'
;ELSCPICLCTFDCPSTLSCGHSFCLRCLDGAWERASRMAAVVFCDGCDDGETPAVKTCLRCETSFCESHLKPHLKNPKLMDHVLVAPIVSLEERRCQQHGD
;
A
#
# COMPACT_ATOMS: atom_id res chain seq x y z
N GLU A 1 0.10 -0.20 26.41
CA GLU A 1 1.27 0.29 25.64
C GLU A 1 1.00 0.01 24.17
N LEU A 2 1.18 1.00 23.29
CA LEU A 2 0.86 0.87 21.86
C LEU A 2 2.11 0.31 21.14
N SER A 3 2.14 -1.00 20.92
CA SER A 3 3.23 -1.69 20.21
C SER A 3 2.74 -2.28 18.89
N CYS A 4 3.61 -2.28 17.88
CA CYS A 4 3.29 -2.89 16.59
C CYS A 4 3.27 -4.42 16.74
N PRO A 5 2.19 -5.12 16.34
CA PRO A 5 2.10 -6.58 16.49
C PRO A 5 3.04 -7.35 15.55
N ILE A 6 3.66 -6.68 14.56
CA ILE A 6 4.57 -7.31 13.60
C ILE A 6 6.02 -7.29 14.10
N CYS A 7 6.48 -6.16 14.63
CA CYS A 7 7.87 -6.02 15.12
C CYS A 7 7.99 -5.94 16.66
N LEU A 8 6.87 -5.85 17.38
CA LEU A 8 6.80 -5.70 18.83
C LEU A 8 7.50 -4.44 19.37
N CYS A 9 7.80 -3.45 18.52
CA CYS A 9 8.40 -2.17 18.91
C CYS A 9 7.34 -1.06 19.11
N THR A 10 7.71 0.02 19.81
CA THR A 10 6.92 1.27 19.87
C THR A 10 6.74 1.84 18.47
N PHE A 11 5.53 2.29 18.14
CA PHE A 11 5.18 2.77 16.80
C PHE A 11 6.08 3.91 16.34
N ASP A 12 6.75 3.71 15.20
CA ASP A 12 7.49 4.73 14.48
C ASP A 12 6.77 4.96 13.14
N CYS A 13 6.23 6.17 12.95
CA CYS A 13 5.33 6.57 11.84
C CYS A 13 4.04 5.72 11.70
N PRO A 14 3.02 5.96 12.55
CA PRO A 14 1.75 5.24 12.47
C PRO A 14 0.95 5.71 11.25
N SER A 15 0.77 4.83 10.27
CA SER A 15 -0.32 4.97 9.31
C SER A 15 -1.61 4.55 10.01
N THR A 16 -2.44 5.53 10.38
CA THR A 16 -3.76 5.28 10.95
C THR A 16 -4.66 4.70 9.86
N LEU A 17 -4.77 3.37 9.83
CA LEU A 17 -5.78 2.72 9.01
C LEU A 17 -7.16 3.15 9.53
N SER A 18 -8.13 3.31 8.65
CA SER A 18 -9.51 3.67 9.00
C SER A 18 -10.17 2.69 9.98
N CYS A 19 -9.61 1.49 10.14
CA CYS A 19 -10.02 0.48 11.11
C CYS A 19 -9.41 0.63 12.52
N GLY A 20 -8.64 1.69 12.80
CA GLY A 20 -8.06 1.96 14.13
C GLY A 20 -6.86 1.08 14.52
N HIS A 21 -6.51 0.07 13.71
CA HIS A 21 -5.30 -0.72 13.90
C HIS A 21 -4.06 0.08 13.49
N SER A 22 -3.06 0.08 14.35
CA SER A 22 -1.77 0.72 14.10
C SER A 22 -0.72 -0.34 13.79
N PHE A 23 0.01 -0.15 12.70
CA PHE A 23 1.18 -0.94 12.33
C PHE A 23 2.31 0.02 11.95
N CYS A 24 3.57 -0.39 12.11
CA CYS A 24 4.67 0.37 11.52
C CYS A 24 4.54 0.29 9.99
N LEU A 25 4.63 1.44 9.30
CA LEU A 25 4.52 1.51 7.84
C LEU A 25 5.44 0.50 7.13
N ARG A 26 6.67 0.34 7.65
CA ARG A 26 7.67 -0.61 7.13
C ARG A 26 7.30 -2.07 7.35
N CYS A 27 6.63 -2.38 8.46
CA CYS A 27 6.19 -3.74 8.76
C CYS A 27 4.99 -4.13 7.90
N LEU A 28 4.10 -3.16 7.64
CA LEU A 28 2.96 -3.33 6.75
C LEU A 28 3.41 -3.53 5.30
N ASP A 29 4.28 -2.63 4.80
CA ASP A 29 4.85 -2.74 3.45
C ASP A 29 5.63 -4.06 3.28
N GLY A 30 6.47 -4.45 4.24
CA GLY A 30 7.20 -5.72 4.18
C GLY A 30 6.30 -6.97 4.20
N ALA A 31 5.18 -6.92 4.93
CA ALA A 31 4.19 -7.99 4.89
C ALA A 31 3.53 -8.09 3.51
N TRP A 32 3.24 -6.94 2.88
CA TRP A 32 2.62 -6.87 1.56
C TRP A 32 3.58 -7.18 0.41
N GLU A 33 4.86 -6.85 0.51
CA GLU A 33 5.90 -7.27 -0.45
C GLU A 33 6.06 -8.81 -0.51
N ARG A 34 5.84 -9.49 0.63
CA ARG A 34 5.81 -10.96 0.69
C ARG A 34 4.54 -11.53 0.08
N ALA A 35 3.39 -10.90 0.32
CA ALA A 35 2.11 -11.32 -0.28
C ALA A 35 2.12 -11.10 -1.80
N SER A 36 2.60 -9.95 -2.26
CA SER A 36 2.75 -9.58 -3.67
C SER A 36 3.61 -10.58 -4.44
N ARG A 37 4.70 -11.07 -3.84
CA ARG A 37 5.55 -12.13 -4.43
C ARG A 37 4.85 -13.46 -4.69
N MET A 38 3.73 -13.71 -4.01
CA MET A 38 2.95 -14.94 -4.14
C MET A 38 1.71 -14.75 -5.00
N ALA A 39 1.47 -13.55 -5.51
CA ALA A 39 0.22 -13.16 -6.11
C ALA A 39 0.41 -12.72 -7.58
N ALA A 40 -0.68 -12.70 -8.35
CA ALA A 40 -0.64 -12.37 -9.78
C ALA A 40 -0.13 -10.94 -10.04
N VAL A 41 0.42 -10.70 -11.23
CA VAL A 41 0.92 -9.38 -11.64
C VAL A 41 -0.23 -8.37 -11.64
N VAL A 42 -0.04 -7.25 -10.95
CA VAL A 42 -0.97 -6.11 -10.95
C VAL A 42 -0.56 -5.16 -12.04
N PHE A 43 -1.52 -4.70 -12.84
CA PHE A 43 -1.26 -3.74 -13.91
C PHE A 43 -1.55 -2.31 -13.45
N CYS A 44 -0.97 -1.34 -14.16
CA CYS A 44 -1.17 0.06 -13.88
C CYS A 44 -2.54 0.53 -14.38
N ASP A 45 -3.33 1.13 -13.49
CA ASP A 45 -4.67 1.65 -13.85
C ASP A 45 -4.61 2.97 -14.64
N GLY A 46 -3.45 3.65 -14.63
CA GLY A 46 -3.25 4.91 -15.37
C GLY A 46 -2.80 4.72 -16.81
N CYS A 47 -2.51 3.48 -17.22
CA CYS A 47 -2.05 3.14 -18.56
C CYS A 47 -3.24 2.70 -19.44
N ASP A 48 -3.34 3.21 -20.67
CA ASP A 48 -4.35 2.77 -21.65
C ASP A 48 -4.06 1.37 -22.25
N ASP A 49 -2.84 0.86 -22.09
CA ASP A 49 -2.45 -0.46 -22.62
C ASP A 49 -2.97 -1.64 -21.77
N GLY A 50 -3.11 -1.46 -20.45
CA GLY A 50 -3.50 -2.55 -19.54
C GLY A 50 -2.47 -3.67 -19.41
N GLU A 51 -1.27 -3.51 -20.00
CA GLU A 51 -0.18 -4.49 -20.03
C GLU A 51 0.99 -4.06 -19.14
N THR A 52 1.04 -2.78 -18.78
CA THR A 52 2.14 -2.20 -18.00
C THR A 52 2.02 -2.62 -16.53
N PRO A 53 3.01 -3.36 -15.98
CA PRO A 53 2.97 -3.78 -14.59
C PRO A 53 3.09 -2.58 -13.64
N ALA A 54 2.28 -2.59 -12.59
CA ALA A 54 2.37 -1.64 -11.49
C ALA A 54 3.54 -2.00 -10.58
N VAL A 55 4.22 -0.96 -10.08
CA VAL A 55 5.34 -1.10 -9.13
C VAL A 55 4.95 -0.71 -7.71
N LYS A 56 3.91 0.11 -7.55
CA LYS A 56 3.36 0.51 -6.25
C LYS A 56 1.86 0.77 -6.35
N THR A 57 1.14 0.51 -5.27
CA THR A 57 -0.26 0.90 -5.08
C THR A 57 -0.33 2.06 -4.09
N CYS A 58 -1.09 3.08 -4.43
CA CYS A 58 -1.38 4.19 -3.53
C CYS A 58 -2.62 3.87 -2.69
N LEU A 59 -2.48 3.85 -1.36
CA LEU A 59 -3.61 3.57 -0.47
C LEU A 59 -4.61 4.72 -0.41
N ARG A 60 -4.17 5.96 -0.64
CA ARG A 60 -5.05 7.14 -0.67
C ARG A 60 -5.89 7.22 -1.94
N CYS A 61 -5.31 6.83 -3.08
CA CYS A 61 -5.99 6.83 -4.38
C CYS A 61 -6.71 5.52 -4.68
N GLU A 62 -6.34 4.44 -3.98
CA GLU A 62 -6.84 3.09 -4.24
C GLU A 62 -6.53 2.62 -5.66
N THR A 63 -5.34 2.98 -6.13
CA THR A 63 -4.92 2.81 -7.54
C THR A 63 -3.48 2.33 -7.60
N SER A 64 -3.18 1.48 -8.58
CA SER A 64 -1.87 0.91 -8.85
C SER A 64 -1.17 1.62 -10.00
N PHE A 65 0.10 1.96 -9.79
CA PHE A 65 0.88 2.80 -10.69
C PHE A 65 2.17 2.12 -11.16
N CYS A 66 2.47 2.24 -12.45
CA CYS A 66 3.79 1.99 -13.01
C CYS A 66 4.75 3.13 -12.64
N GLU A 67 6.05 2.97 -12.89
CA GLU A 67 7.06 3.99 -12.52
C GLU A 67 6.74 5.38 -13.08
N SER A 68 6.19 5.46 -14.30
CA SER A 68 5.84 6.74 -14.92
C SER A 68 4.70 7.45 -14.20
N HIS A 69 3.64 6.72 -13.83
CA HIS A 69 2.49 7.25 -13.10
C HIS A 69 2.75 7.38 -11.60
N LEU A 70 3.81 6.77 -11.07
CA LEU A 70 4.26 6.94 -9.69
C LEU A 70 5.05 8.25 -9.47
N LYS A 71 5.75 8.75 -10.49
CA LYS A 71 6.59 9.97 -10.39
C LYS A 71 5.89 11.18 -9.75
N PRO A 72 4.61 11.50 -10.05
CA PRO A 72 3.90 12.59 -9.39
C PRO A 72 3.79 12.39 -7.88
N HIS A 73 3.61 11.16 -7.39
CA HIS A 73 3.55 10.87 -5.96
C HIS A 73 4.89 11.08 -5.26
N LEU A 74 6.01 11.02 -5.99
CA LEU A 74 7.34 11.24 -5.41
C LEU A 74 7.81 12.70 -5.50
N LYS A 75 7.21 13.50 -6.40
CA LYS A 75 7.70 14.85 -6.73
C LYS A 75 6.72 15.96 -6.40
N ASN A 76 5.42 15.69 -6.41
CA ASN A 76 4.40 16.71 -6.17
C ASN A 76 4.20 16.86 -4.65
N PRO A 77 4.37 18.06 -4.07
CA PRO A 77 4.17 18.28 -2.63
C PRO A 77 2.76 17.95 -2.15
N LYS A 78 1.77 17.94 -3.05
CA LYS A 78 0.39 17.53 -2.72
C LYS A 78 0.21 16.01 -2.62
N LEU A 79 1.09 15.23 -3.24
CA LEU A 79 0.94 13.78 -3.37
C LEU A 79 2.01 12.99 -2.59
N MET A 80 3.07 13.66 -2.12
CA MET A 80 4.18 13.04 -1.40
C MET A 80 3.82 12.44 -0.04
N ASP A 81 2.72 12.87 0.56
CA ASP A 81 2.18 12.28 1.81
C ASP A 81 1.34 11.02 1.54
N HIS A 82 1.07 10.70 0.28
CA HIS A 82 0.29 9.51 -0.03
C HIS A 82 1.07 8.25 0.30
N VAL A 83 0.44 7.37 1.07
CA VAL A 83 1.03 6.08 1.41
C VAL A 83 1.08 5.19 0.17
N LEU A 84 2.29 4.80 -0.21
CA LEU A 84 2.60 3.92 -1.33
C LEU A 84 3.10 2.59 -0.79
N VAL A 85 2.61 1.49 -1.34
CA VAL A 85 2.97 0.14 -0.92
C VAL A 85 3.13 -0.81 -2.10
N ALA A 86 3.66 -2.02 -1.85
CA ALA A 86 3.71 -3.10 -2.84
C ALA A 86 2.41 -3.22 -3.66
N PRO A 87 2.48 -3.53 -4.96
CA PRO A 87 1.30 -3.77 -5.78
C PRO A 87 0.58 -5.03 -5.30
N ILE A 88 -0.71 -4.91 -4.98
CA ILE A 88 -1.53 -6.00 -4.41
C ILE A 88 -2.67 -6.30 -5.38
N VAL A 89 -2.87 -7.58 -5.68
CA VAL A 89 -3.81 -8.07 -6.72
C VAL A 89 -5.25 -7.76 -6.40
N SER A 90 -5.59 -7.71 -5.11
CA SER A 90 -6.91 -7.33 -4.65
C SER A 90 -6.81 -6.32 -3.52
N LEU A 91 -7.37 -5.13 -3.75
CA LEU A 91 -7.56 -4.12 -2.71
C LEU A 91 -8.46 -4.61 -1.55
N GLU A 92 -9.20 -5.69 -1.75
CA GLU A 92 -10.03 -6.38 -0.76
C GLU A 92 -9.22 -7.13 0.31
N GLU A 93 -8.04 -7.64 -0.03
CA GLU A 93 -7.13 -8.29 0.94
C GLU A 93 -6.57 -7.29 1.98
N ARG A 94 -6.82 -6.00 1.76
CA ARG A 94 -6.47 -4.88 2.63
C ARG A 94 -7.54 -4.58 3.66
N ARG A 95 -8.77 -5.07 3.47
CA ARG A 95 -9.87 -4.80 4.39
C ARG A 95 -9.62 -5.57 5.67
N CYS A 96 -9.75 -4.89 6.80
CA CYS A 96 -9.71 -5.54 8.08
C CYS A 96 -10.81 -6.62 8.08
N GLN A 97 -10.46 -7.91 8.16
CA GLN A 97 -11.45 -8.99 8.14
C GLN A 97 -12.41 -8.93 9.34
N GLN A 98 -12.03 -8.21 10.38
CA GLN A 98 -12.85 -7.94 11.56
C GLN A 98 -13.93 -6.87 11.31
N HIS A 99 -13.77 -6.09 10.24
CA HIS A 99 -14.70 -5.09 9.73
C HIS A 99 -14.75 -5.21 8.20
N GLY A 100 -15.35 -6.32 7.72
CA GLY A 100 -15.95 -6.33 6.39
C GLY A 100 -16.97 -5.19 6.31
N ASP A 101 -17.22 -4.65 5.11
CA ASP A 101 -18.20 -3.56 4.92
C ASP A 101 -19.48 -3.76 5.73
#